data_AF-A0A3N5RU26-F1
#
_entry.id   AF-A0A3N5RU26-F1
#
_cell.length_a   1.000
_cell.length_b   1.000
_cell.length_c   1.000
_cell.angle_alpha   90.00
_cell.angle_beta   90.00
_cell.angle_gamma   90.00
#
_symmetry.space_group_name_H-M   'P 1'
#
loop_
_entity.id
_entity.type
_entity.pdbx_description
1 polymer ?
#
loop_
_entity_poly.entity_id
_entity_poly.type
_entity_poly.pdbx_seq_one_letter_code
_entity_poly.pdbx_strand_id
1 'polypeptide(L)'
;MVEKIGNELPNYKKPPVIEVACGIIFPRIMDFKTTHFGLFWNKIREQFPIVEQAAPLQYSTGEKRTPENPEILLDLIPPLPRTWFINERKDALIQLQKDLFFYNWRKMGEEESYPRYIKVIETFKAYFTLFRNFLKEEKLPNINPSQCELTYINHIPKGEGWETVSDINNVLNDLNWGSKNNRFFPEPQFMNWQTGFELPNKKGRLHVKLDFANRKTDNQPLFILEITVRGLGEDRSEDAIWDWFDLAHVWIVKGFADLTNLNTQKMIWERDV
;
A
#
# COMPACT_ATOMS: atom_id res chain seq x y z
N MET A 1 3.56 -26.16 -0.92
CA MET A 1 4.06 -26.48 0.43
C MET A 1 5.15 -25.47 0.73
N VAL A 2 4.77 -24.33 1.31
CA VAL A 2 5.73 -23.27 1.68
C VAL A 2 6.60 -23.84 2.79
N GLU A 3 7.89 -23.96 2.55
CA GLU A 3 8.86 -24.33 3.58
C GLU A 3 8.57 -23.53 4.85
N LYS A 4 8.56 -24.23 5.99
CA LYS A 4 8.64 -23.62 7.31
C LYS A 4 9.85 -22.68 7.33
N ILE A 5 9.64 -21.40 7.05
CA ILE A 5 10.63 -20.35 7.28
C ILE A 5 10.65 -20.11 8.78
N GLY A 6 11.40 -20.95 9.49
CA GLY A 6 11.71 -20.82 10.91
C GLY A 6 12.72 -19.70 11.16
N ASN A 7 12.30 -18.45 11.00
CA ASN A 7 12.90 -17.30 11.66
C ASN A 7 11.80 -16.26 11.87
N GLU A 8 11.60 -15.84 13.11
CA GLU A 8 10.69 -14.75 13.47
C GLU A 8 10.91 -13.56 12.53
N LEU A 9 9.82 -13.04 11.94
CA LEU A 9 9.92 -11.86 11.11
C LEU A 9 10.45 -10.68 11.94
N PRO A 10 11.31 -9.81 11.37
CA PRO A 10 11.74 -8.59 12.04
C PRO A 10 10.54 -7.84 12.67
N ASN A 11 10.59 -7.67 13.97
CA ASN A 11 9.57 -6.96 14.74
C ASN A 11 10.18 -5.71 15.36
N TYR A 12 9.36 -4.67 15.46
CA TYR A 12 9.76 -3.33 15.90
C TYR A 12 8.74 -2.85 16.93
N LYS A 13 9.20 -2.30 18.06
CA LYS A 13 8.29 -1.69 19.04
C LYS A 13 7.80 -0.32 18.57
N LYS A 14 8.66 0.43 17.87
CA LYS A 14 8.36 1.76 17.29
C LYS A 14 8.60 1.77 15.78
N PRO A 15 7.86 0.98 14.99
CA PRO A 15 8.04 0.98 13.54
C PRO A 15 7.66 2.36 12.97
N PRO A 16 8.33 2.84 11.91
CA PRO A 16 8.02 4.10 11.24
C PRO A 16 6.76 4.01 10.35
N VAL A 17 6.07 2.87 10.34
CA VAL A 17 4.88 2.63 9.53
C VAL A 17 3.74 3.55 9.98
N ILE A 18 3.20 4.31 9.03
CA ILE A 18 2.05 5.19 9.25
C ILE A 18 0.82 4.75 8.49
N GLU A 19 0.96 3.85 7.51
CA GLU A 19 -0.18 3.35 6.73
C GLU A 19 0.12 1.95 6.20
N VAL A 20 -0.91 1.09 6.25
CA VAL A 20 -0.91 -0.23 5.61
C VAL A 20 -2.16 -0.34 4.76
N ALA A 21 -1.99 -0.60 3.47
CA ALA A 21 -3.08 -0.72 2.51
C ALA A 21 -3.11 -2.14 1.92
N CYS A 22 -4.28 -2.78 1.98
CA CYS A 22 -4.57 -4.04 1.33
C CYS A 22 -5.53 -3.79 0.17
N GLY A 23 -5.22 -4.34 -1.00
CA GLY A 23 -5.96 -4.06 -2.23
C GLY A 23 -6.19 -5.30 -3.09
N ILE A 24 -7.38 -5.39 -3.66
CA ILE A 24 -7.71 -6.37 -4.70
C ILE A 24 -8.21 -5.60 -5.92
N ILE A 25 -7.57 -5.88 -7.06
CA ILE A 25 -7.89 -5.34 -8.38
C ILE A 25 -8.54 -6.46 -9.19
N PHE A 26 -9.58 -6.11 -9.93
CA PHE A 26 -10.40 -7.05 -10.70
C PHE A 26 -10.92 -6.41 -11.99
N PRO A 27 -11.37 -7.20 -12.99
CA PRO A 27 -11.99 -6.66 -14.19
C PRO A 27 -13.16 -5.71 -13.86
N ARG A 28 -13.27 -4.62 -14.62
CA ARG A 28 -14.28 -3.59 -14.40
C ARG A 28 -15.68 -4.19 -14.42
N ILE A 29 -16.43 -3.98 -13.35
CA ILE A 29 -17.86 -4.34 -13.30
C ILE A 29 -18.64 -3.25 -14.04
N MET A 30 -18.98 -3.50 -15.30
CA MET A 30 -19.60 -2.50 -16.19
C MET A 30 -20.90 -1.93 -15.63
N ASP A 31 -21.74 -2.78 -15.04
CA ASP A 31 -23.02 -2.41 -14.46
C ASP A 31 -22.92 -1.75 -13.07
N PHE A 32 -21.70 -1.58 -12.53
CA PHE A 32 -21.49 -0.90 -11.25
C PHE A 32 -21.72 0.61 -11.39
N LYS A 33 -22.96 1.05 -11.15
CA LYS A 33 -23.42 2.45 -11.19
C LYS A 33 -23.18 3.21 -9.88
N THR A 34 -23.29 4.54 -9.93
CA THR A 34 -23.20 5.46 -8.77
C THR A 34 -24.12 5.06 -7.63
N THR A 35 -25.33 4.57 -7.91
CA THR A 35 -26.29 4.09 -6.92
C THR A 35 -25.73 2.96 -6.05
N HIS A 36 -24.93 2.06 -6.62
CA HIS A 36 -24.34 0.94 -5.87
C HIS A 36 -23.28 1.41 -4.86
N PHE A 37 -22.59 2.53 -5.10
CA PHE A 37 -21.71 3.12 -4.08
C PHE A 37 -22.52 3.55 -2.85
N GLY A 38 -23.68 4.17 -3.06
CA GLY A 38 -24.58 4.58 -1.98
C GLY A 38 -25.20 3.39 -1.24
N LEU A 39 -25.60 2.34 -1.97
CA LEU A 39 -26.14 1.11 -1.37
C LEU A 39 -25.08 0.35 -0.56
N PHE A 40 -23.86 0.25 -1.08
CA PHE A 40 -22.76 -0.33 -0.32
C PHE A 40 -22.41 0.50 0.91
N TRP A 41 -22.30 1.82 0.76
CA TRP A 41 -22.10 2.73 1.90
C TRP A 41 -23.17 2.54 2.97
N ASN A 42 -24.44 2.39 2.59
CA ASN A 42 -25.52 2.15 3.55
C ASN A 42 -25.30 0.89 4.42
N LYS A 43 -24.55 -0.11 3.94
CA LYS A 43 -24.19 -1.31 4.72
C LYS A 43 -23.03 -1.09 5.71
N ILE A 44 -22.18 -0.09 5.48
CA ILE A 44 -20.97 0.15 6.28
C ILE A 44 -20.97 1.52 6.98
N ARG A 45 -22.00 2.36 6.78
CA ARG A 45 -22.05 3.75 7.24
C ARG A 45 -21.95 3.92 8.75
N GLU A 46 -22.34 2.89 9.52
CA GLU A 46 -22.19 2.91 10.97
C GLU A 46 -20.71 2.92 11.38
N GLN A 47 -19.85 2.23 10.63
CA GLN A 47 -18.40 2.18 10.87
C GLN A 47 -17.62 3.19 10.02
N PHE A 48 -18.14 3.56 8.84
CA PHE A 48 -17.54 4.51 7.90
C PHE A 48 -18.53 5.61 7.47
N PRO A 49 -18.88 6.53 8.38
CA PRO A 49 -19.89 7.55 8.10
C PRO A 49 -19.39 8.67 7.16
N ILE A 50 -18.08 8.89 7.07
CA ILE A 50 -17.49 9.99 6.28
C ILE A 50 -17.26 9.51 4.85
N VAL A 51 -17.65 10.33 3.86
CA VAL A 51 -17.48 10.03 2.43
C VAL A 51 -16.68 11.13 1.75
N GLU A 52 -15.62 10.75 1.04
CA GLU A 52 -14.81 11.64 0.21
C GLU A 52 -14.66 11.08 -1.21
N GLN A 53 -14.31 11.94 -2.17
CA GLN A 53 -14.04 11.57 -3.55
C GLN A 53 -12.56 11.80 -3.88
N ALA A 54 -11.97 10.86 -4.60
CA ALA A 54 -10.59 10.95 -5.07
C ALA A 54 -10.49 10.57 -6.55
N ALA A 55 -9.39 11.00 -7.19
CA ALA A 55 -9.10 10.63 -8.57
C ALA A 55 -9.04 9.08 -8.71
N PRO A 56 -9.60 8.48 -9.78
CA PRO A 56 -9.50 7.04 -10.04
C PRO A 56 -8.05 6.55 -10.08
N LEU A 57 -7.76 5.37 -9.50
CA LEU A 57 -6.53 4.66 -9.82
C LEU A 57 -6.67 3.97 -11.18
N GLN A 58 -5.59 3.97 -11.94
CA GLN A 58 -5.47 3.28 -13.21
C GLN A 58 -4.59 2.06 -13.01
N TYR A 59 -5.16 0.86 -13.15
CA TYR A 59 -4.42 -0.39 -13.18
C TYR A 59 -4.53 -1.00 -14.57
N SER A 60 -3.43 -1.52 -15.09
CA SER A 60 -3.48 -2.38 -16.27
C SER A 60 -4.01 -3.75 -15.84
N THR A 61 -5.34 -3.91 -15.79
CA THR A 61 -5.93 -5.24 -15.86
C THR A 61 -5.50 -5.82 -17.20
N GLY A 62 -5.03 -7.06 -17.24
CA GLY A 62 -4.35 -7.69 -18.39
C GLY A 62 -5.15 -7.82 -19.70
N GLU A 63 -6.18 -7.00 -19.92
CA GLU A 63 -6.77 -6.73 -21.23
C GLU A 63 -5.67 -6.14 -22.13
N LYS A 64 -5.00 -7.03 -22.87
CA LYS A 64 -4.22 -6.62 -24.04
C LYS A 64 -5.14 -5.79 -24.92
N ARG A 65 -4.92 -4.48 -24.98
CA ARG A 65 -5.41 -3.67 -26.09
C ARG A 65 -4.79 -4.26 -27.36
N THR A 66 -5.56 -5.05 -28.10
CA THR A 66 -5.15 -5.50 -29.44
C THR A 66 -4.97 -4.26 -30.30
N PRO A 67 -3.86 -4.12 -31.07
CA PRO A 67 -3.60 -2.92 -31.87
C PRO A 67 -4.62 -2.66 -33.00
N GLU A 68 -5.56 -3.59 -33.23
CA GLU A 68 -6.39 -3.62 -34.43
C GLU A 68 -7.69 -2.83 -34.33
N ASN A 69 -8.00 -2.21 -33.20
CA ASN A 69 -9.03 -1.19 -33.15
C ASN A 69 -8.77 -0.23 -31.98
N PRO A 70 -8.25 0.99 -32.23
CA PRO A 70 -8.40 2.07 -31.29
C PRO A 70 -9.87 2.48 -31.35
N GLU A 71 -10.75 1.71 -30.72
CA GLU A 71 -12.02 2.28 -30.27
C GLU A 71 -11.63 3.34 -29.25
N ILE A 72 -11.53 4.57 -29.75
CA ILE A 72 -11.69 5.77 -28.96
C ILE A 72 -13.14 5.67 -28.48
N LEU A 73 -13.39 4.89 -27.42
CA LEU A 73 -14.49 5.17 -26.53
C LEU A 73 -14.17 6.56 -25.99
N LEU A 74 -14.66 7.58 -26.70
CA LEU A 74 -15.09 8.82 -26.07
C LEU A 74 -16.14 8.38 -25.06
N ASP A 75 -15.68 7.98 -23.87
CA ASP A 75 -16.51 7.91 -22.68
C ASP A 75 -17.02 9.36 -22.49
N LEU A 76 -18.15 9.68 -23.15
CA LEU A 76 -18.85 10.97 -23.06
C LEU A 76 -19.28 11.26 -21.61
N ILE A 77 -19.20 10.25 -20.76
CA ILE A 77 -19.46 10.29 -19.33
C ILE A 77 -18.11 10.27 -18.60
N PRO A 78 -17.77 11.31 -17.82
CA PRO A 78 -16.57 11.30 -16.99
C PRO A 78 -16.51 10.02 -16.14
N PRO A 79 -15.33 9.40 -15.97
CA PRO A 79 -15.21 8.21 -15.14
C PRO A 79 -15.69 8.54 -13.72
N LEU A 80 -16.41 7.59 -13.10
CA LEU A 80 -16.81 7.77 -11.71
C LEU A 80 -15.56 7.92 -10.83
N PRO A 81 -15.56 8.87 -9.87
CA PRO A 81 -14.45 9.03 -8.97
C PRO A 81 -14.27 7.76 -8.11
N ARG A 82 -13.06 7.59 -7.60
CA ARG A 82 -12.82 6.65 -6.51
C ARG A 82 -13.51 7.21 -5.26
N THR A 83 -14.35 6.40 -4.64
CA THR A 83 -15.07 6.81 -3.43
C THR A 83 -14.32 6.29 -2.21
N TRP A 84 -14.11 7.17 -1.24
CA TRP A 84 -13.48 6.90 0.04
C TRP A 84 -14.53 6.87 1.13
N PHE A 85 -14.64 5.75 1.84
CA PHE A 85 -15.46 5.61 3.04
C PHE A 85 -14.54 5.58 4.25
N ILE A 86 -14.64 6.59 5.11
CA ILE A 86 -13.70 6.87 6.19
C ILE A 86 -14.43 6.74 7.53
N ASN A 87 -13.79 6.10 8.50
CA ASN A 87 -14.36 6.00 9.84
C ASN A 87 -14.23 7.31 10.63
N GLU A 88 -14.96 7.45 11.73
CA GLU A 88 -14.97 8.70 12.52
C GLU A 88 -13.57 9.10 13.01
N ARG A 89 -12.75 8.10 13.39
CA ARG A 89 -11.38 8.31 13.85
C ARG A 89 -10.41 8.67 12.71
N LYS A 90 -10.82 8.51 11.46
CA LYS A 90 -10.03 8.69 10.22
C LYS A 90 -8.82 7.76 10.08
N ASP A 91 -8.66 6.79 10.99
CA ASP A 91 -7.58 5.79 10.99
C ASP A 91 -7.89 4.57 10.10
N ALA A 92 -9.10 4.48 9.55
CA ALA A 92 -9.49 3.43 8.62
C ALA A 92 -10.25 4.01 7.42
N LEU A 93 -9.94 3.47 6.24
CA LEU A 93 -10.50 3.91 4.97
C LEU A 93 -10.78 2.70 4.07
N ILE A 94 -11.97 2.60 3.50
CA ILE A 94 -12.28 1.72 2.37
C ILE A 94 -12.28 2.56 1.10
N GLN A 95 -11.54 2.13 0.07
CA GLN A 95 -11.55 2.77 -1.24
C GLN A 95 -12.23 1.86 -2.25
N LEU A 96 -13.23 2.40 -2.95
CA LEU A 96 -14.04 1.65 -3.90
C LEU A 96 -14.00 2.30 -5.28
N GLN A 97 -13.77 1.46 -6.29
CA GLN A 97 -13.99 1.75 -7.71
C GLN A 97 -14.70 0.56 -8.37
N LYS A 98 -14.99 0.67 -9.67
CA LYS A 98 -15.65 -0.41 -10.44
C LYS A 98 -14.77 -1.64 -10.65
N ASP A 99 -13.47 -1.52 -10.40
CA ASP A 99 -12.39 -2.47 -10.72
C ASP A 99 -11.42 -2.66 -9.54
N LEU A 100 -11.74 -2.09 -8.37
CA LEU A 100 -10.84 -2.04 -7.23
C LEU A 100 -11.59 -1.98 -5.90
N PHE A 101 -11.06 -2.73 -4.93
CA PHE A 101 -11.47 -2.67 -3.53
C PHE A 101 -10.22 -2.62 -2.64
N PHE A 102 -10.05 -1.54 -1.88
CA PHE A 102 -8.94 -1.35 -0.95
C PHE A 102 -9.44 -1.08 0.47
N TYR A 103 -8.62 -1.48 1.44
CA TYR A 103 -8.72 -1.08 2.83
C TYR A 103 -7.38 -0.55 3.30
N ASN A 104 -7.39 0.61 3.97
CA ASN A 104 -6.20 1.25 4.51
C ASN A 104 -6.41 1.44 6.01
N TRP A 105 -5.45 0.97 6.81
CA TRP A 105 -5.24 1.48 8.16
C TRP A 105 -4.22 2.63 8.09
N ARG A 106 -4.44 3.70 8.84
CA ARG A 106 -3.59 4.89 8.91
C ARG A 106 -3.40 5.30 10.36
N LYS A 107 -2.18 5.68 10.72
CA LYS A 107 -1.84 6.29 12.00
C LYS A 107 -2.28 7.75 12.01
N MET A 108 -3.16 8.13 12.94
CA MET A 108 -3.69 9.50 13.03
C MET A 108 -3.06 10.34 14.15
N GLY A 109 -2.47 9.70 15.16
CA GLY A 109 -1.79 10.36 16.27
C GLY A 109 -0.50 9.65 16.68
N GLU A 110 0.42 10.35 17.34
CA GLU A 110 1.75 9.80 17.67
C GLU A 110 1.67 8.61 18.66
N GLU A 111 0.72 8.66 19.60
CA GLU A 111 0.44 7.61 20.59
C GLU A 111 -0.25 6.36 20.01
N GLU A 112 -0.76 6.44 18.78
CA GLU A 112 -1.42 5.31 18.14
C GLU A 112 -0.38 4.27 17.71
N SER A 113 -0.57 3.04 18.19
CA SER A 113 0.30 1.93 17.84
C SER A 113 -0.19 1.25 16.57
N TYR A 114 0.76 0.79 15.75
CA TYR A 114 0.47 -0.01 14.58
C TYR A 114 -0.22 -1.33 15.01
N PRO A 115 -1.47 -1.63 14.58
CA PRO A 115 -2.24 -2.79 15.01
C PRO A 115 -1.69 -4.13 14.50
N ARG A 116 -0.56 -4.10 13.78
CA ARG A 116 0.09 -5.24 13.14
C ARG A 116 -0.70 -5.79 11.96
N TYR A 117 0.04 -6.49 11.09
CA TYR A 117 -0.47 -7.03 9.85
C TYR A 117 -1.70 -7.92 10.06
N ILE A 118 -1.66 -8.80 11.06
CA ILE A 118 -2.72 -9.78 11.30
C ILE A 118 -4.09 -9.09 11.50
N LYS A 119 -4.12 -7.97 12.21
CA LYS A 119 -5.36 -7.23 12.46
C LYS A 119 -5.85 -6.53 11.19
N VAL A 120 -4.93 -5.90 10.46
CA VAL A 120 -5.25 -5.20 9.20
C VAL A 120 -5.80 -6.17 8.16
N ILE A 121 -5.18 -7.33 7.97
CA ILE A 121 -5.62 -8.30 6.97
C ILE A 121 -6.95 -8.97 7.36
N GLU A 122 -7.18 -9.25 8.65
CA GLU A 122 -8.46 -9.76 9.13
C GLU A 122 -9.60 -8.76 8.88
N THR A 123 -9.37 -7.47 9.18
CA THR A 123 -10.35 -6.42 8.91
C THR A 123 -10.60 -6.27 7.41
N PHE A 124 -9.56 -6.33 6.58
CA PHE A 124 -9.72 -6.32 5.13
C PHE A 124 -10.55 -7.51 4.63
N LYS A 125 -10.24 -8.74 5.06
CA LYS A 125 -10.98 -9.96 4.71
C LYS A 125 -12.47 -9.84 5.05
N ALA A 126 -12.79 -9.28 6.23
CA ALA A 126 -14.17 -9.08 6.65
C ALA A 126 -14.94 -8.11 5.73
N TYR A 127 -14.37 -6.93 5.43
CA TYR A 127 -15.03 -5.96 4.56
C TYR A 127 -15.06 -6.39 3.09
N PHE A 128 -14.04 -7.11 2.61
CA PHE A 128 -14.07 -7.69 1.28
C PHE A 128 -15.15 -8.77 1.14
N THR A 129 -15.34 -9.59 2.18
CA THR A 129 -16.45 -10.57 2.22
C THR A 129 -17.81 -9.87 2.19
N LEU A 130 -17.97 -8.78 2.96
CA LEU A 130 -19.17 -7.95 2.94
C LEU A 130 -19.43 -7.40 1.53
N PHE A 131 -18.40 -6.88 0.85
CA PHE A 131 -18.50 -6.39 -0.52
C PHE A 131 -18.89 -7.48 -1.52
N ARG A 132 -18.29 -8.68 -1.42
CA ARG A 132 -18.69 -9.83 -2.27
C ARG A 132 -20.15 -10.22 -2.07
N ASN A 133 -20.64 -10.21 -0.82
CA ASN A 133 -22.04 -10.49 -0.53
C ASN A 133 -22.96 -9.40 -1.08
N PHE A 134 -22.58 -8.13 -0.94
CA PHE A 134 -23.28 -7.01 -1.55
C PHE A 134 -23.41 -7.16 -3.06
N LEU A 135 -22.34 -7.52 -3.78
CA LEU A 135 -22.41 -7.75 -5.23
C LEU A 135 -23.43 -8.83 -5.59
N LYS A 136 -23.51 -9.93 -4.81
CA LYS A 136 -24.51 -10.98 -5.03
C LYS A 136 -25.95 -10.49 -4.80
N GLU A 137 -26.17 -9.73 -3.73
CA GLU A 137 -27.49 -9.15 -3.41
C GLU A 137 -27.99 -8.21 -4.51
N GLU A 138 -27.10 -7.38 -5.05
CA GLU A 138 -27.38 -6.47 -6.16
C GLU A 138 -27.36 -7.14 -7.54
N LYS A 139 -27.21 -8.48 -7.59
CA LYS A 139 -27.14 -9.28 -8.84
C LYS A 139 -26.05 -8.82 -9.81
N LEU A 140 -24.92 -8.36 -9.26
CA LEU A 140 -23.73 -7.96 -9.99
C LEU A 140 -22.75 -9.14 -10.16
N PRO A 141 -21.87 -9.11 -11.17
CA PRO A 141 -20.83 -10.11 -11.35
C PRO A 141 -19.97 -10.32 -10.10
N ASN A 142 -19.60 -11.59 -9.86
CA ASN A 142 -18.61 -11.92 -8.84
C ASN A 142 -17.24 -11.37 -9.20
N ILE A 143 -16.44 -11.08 -8.16
CA ILE A 143 -15.07 -10.61 -8.31
C ILE A 143 -14.17 -11.77 -8.77
N ASN A 144 -13.46 -11.55 -9.87
CA ASN A 144 -12.36 -12.40 -10.33
C ASN A 144 -11.05 -11.61 -10.24
N PRO A 145 -10.29 -11.71 -9.14
CA PRO A 145 -9.09 -10.90 -8.94
C PRO A 145 -8.07 -11.09 -10.07
N SER A 146 -7.53 -10.00 -10.59
CA SER A 146 -6.44 -10.03 -11.55
C SER A 146 -5.09 -9.75 -10.88
N GLN A 147 -5.11 -8.99 -9.79
CA GLN A 147 -3.95 -8.57 -9.04
C GLN A 147 -4.33 -8.25 -7.59
N CYS A 148 -3.44 -8.54 -6.67
CA CYS A 148 -3.48 -8.10 -5.29
C CYS A 148 -2.35 -7.10 -5.03
N GLU A 149 -2.55 -6.27 -4.02
CA GLU A 149 -1.62 -5.22 -3.62
C GLU A 149 -1.54 -5.15 -2.10
N LEU A 150 -0.32 -5.09 -1.57
CA LEU A 150 -0.07 -4.78 -0.17
C LEU A 150 0.99 -3.70 -0.10
N THR A 151 0.68 -2.60 0.58
CA THR A 151 1.56 -1.43 0.68
C THR A 151 1.78 -1.06 2.14
N TYR A 152 3.04 -0.77 2.48
CA TYR A 152 3.45 -0.17 3.74
C TYR A 152 4.07 1.19 3.45
N ILE A 153 3.52 2.23 4.05
CA ILE A 153 4.06 3.59 3.96
C ILE A 153 4.70 3.91 5.30
N ASN A 154 5.98 4.28 5.26
CA ASN A 154 6.77 4.63 6.43
C ASN A 154 7.16 6.10 6.34
N HIS A 155 6.97 6.83 7.44
CA HIS A 155 7.50 8.18 7.59
C HIS A 155 8.73 8.14 8.47
N ILE A 156 9.82 8.73 8.00
CA ILE A 156 11.11 8.80 8.71
C ILE A 156 11.47 10.28 8.84
N PRO A 157 10.94 10.98 9.86
CA PRO A 157 11.21 12.39 10.08
C PRO A 157 12.70 12.67 10.29
N LYS A 158 13.11 13.90 9.97
CA LYS A 158 14.43 14.40 10.34
C LYS A 158 14.65 14.23 11.85
N GLY A 159 15.82 13.72 12.22
CA GLY A 159 16.17 13.30 13.58
C GLY A 159 16.10 11.78 13.78
N GLU A 160 15.42 11.05 12.89
CA GLU A 160 15.39 9.58 12.92
C GLU A 160 16.54 8.97 12.09
N GLY A 161 17.76 9.16 12.58
CA GLY A 161 18.98 8.59 11.99
C GLY A 161 19.62 9.49 10.92
N TRP A 162 18.96 10.59 10.54
CA TRP A 162 19.46 11.54 9.54
C TRP A 162 19.15 12.99 9.96
N GLU A 163 20.05 13.91 9.65
CA GLU A 163 19.89 15.36 9.89
C GLU A 163 19.87 16.16 8.59
N THR A 164 20.55 15.64 7.57
CA THR A 164 20.65 16.18 6.23
C THR A 164 20.38 15.09 5.20
N VAL A 165 20.02 15.46 3.98
CA VAL A 165 19.75 14.48 2.91
C VAL A 165 21.01 13.66 2.56
N SER A 166 22.21 14.18 2.83
CA SER A 166 23.46 13.44 2.68
C SER A 166 23.59 12.25 3.62
N ASP A 167 22.88 12.23 4.75
CA ASP A 167 22.88 11.14 5.73
C ASP A 167 22.02 9.94 5.30
N ILE A 168 21.59 9.87 4.04
CA ILE A 168 20.67 8.83 3.54
C ILE A 168 21.16 7.40 3.83
N ASN A 169 22.47 7.18 3.89
CA ASN A 169 23.08 5.88 4.21
C ASN A 169 22.77 5.40 5.65
N ASN A 170 22.38 6.33 6.53
CA ASN A 170 21.91 6.00 7.88
C ASN A 170 20.43 5.58 7.89
N VAL A 171 19.71 5.76 6.78
CA VAL A 171 18.33 5.29 6.61
C VAL A 171 18.30 4.06 5.71
N LEU A 172 18.92 4.12 4.53
CA LEU A 172 18.97 3.05 3.53
C LEU A 172 20.42 2.62 3.24
N ASN A 173 20.72 1.33 3.41
CA ASN A 173 22.09 0.80 3.28
C ASN A 173 22.68 0.97 1.88
N ASP A 174 21.86 0.80 0.85
CA ASP A 174 22.31 0.79 -0.56
C ASP A 174 22.47 2.20 -1.16
N LEU A 175 22.01 3.24 -0.46
CA LEU A 175 22.12 4.62 -0.92
C LEU A 175 23.22 5.33 -0.14
N ASN A 176 24.28 5.71 -0.84
CA ASN A 176 25.37 6.45 -0.25
C ASN A 176 25.61 7.75 -1.02
N TRP A 177 25.57 8.88 -0.31
CA TRP A 177 25.98 10.16 -0.85
C TRP A 177 27.46 10.40 -0.56
N GLY A 178 28.30 10.25 -1.59
CA GLY A 178 29.74 10.48 -1.45
C GLY A 178 30.09 11.94 -1.13
N SER A 179 30.13 12.31 0.15
CA SER A 179 30.60 13.61 0.63
C SER A 179 32.14 13.59 0.80
N LYS A 180 32.87 13.58 -0.31
CA LYS A 180 34.33 13.79 -0.25
C LYS A 180 34.66 15.28 -0.06
N ASN A 181 35.75 15.56 0.65
CA ASN A 181 36.30 16.91 0.77
C ASN A 181 36.57 17.50 -0.64
N ASN A 182 36.23 18.78 -0.82
CA ASN A 182 36.37 19.52 -2.08
C ASN A 182 35.34 19.18 -3.19
N ARG A 183 34.09 18.86 -2.81
CA ARG A 183 32.97 18.68 -3.76
C ARG A 183 32.43 20.04 -4.24
N PHE A 184 32.10 20.13 -5.54
CA PHE A 184 31.50 21.33 -6.15
C PHE A 184 30.07 21.64 -5.66
N PHE A 185 29.24 20.60 -5.53
CA PHE A 185 27.85 20.75 -5.10
C PHE A 185 27.73 20.92 -3.58
N PRO A 186 26.82 21.79 -3.11
CA PRO A 186 26.45 21.87 -1.70
C PRO A 186 25.61 20.66 -1.27
N GLU A 187 25.16 20.68 -0.02
CA GLU A 187 24.24 19.68 0.52
C GLU A 187 22.98 19.54 -0.35
N PRO A 188 22.58 18.29 -0.70
CA PRO A 188 21.36 18.05 -1.45
C PRO A 188 20.13 18.51 -0.64
N GLN A 189 19.17 19.13 -1.32
CA GLN A 189 17.93 19.61 -0.68
C GLN A 189 16.83 18.55 -0.66
N PHE A 190 16.88 17.57 -1.56
CA PHE A 190 15.93 16.47 -1.66
C PHE A 190 16.59 15.27 -2.34
N MET A 191 16.03 14.08 -2.13
CA MET A 191 16.41 12.86 -2.82
C MET A 191 15.17 12.00 -3.01
N ASN A 192 14.97 11.51 -4.23
CA ASN A 192 13.94 10.54 -4.56
C ASN A 192 14.60 9.33 -5.22
N TRP A 193 14.11 8.13 -4.89
CA TRP A 193 14.66 6.88 -5.39
C TRP A 193 13.56 5.84 -5.56
N GLN A 194 13.70 4.96 -6.56
CA GLN A 194 12.79 3.84 -6.74
C GLN A 194 13.54 2.61 -7.25
N THR A 195 13.11 1.43 -6.81
CA THR A 195 13.62 0.14 -7.29
C THR A 195 12.52 -0.92 -7.27
N GLY A 196 12.78 -2.09 -7.85
CA GLY A 196 11.86 -3.22 -7.78
C GLY A 196 12.56 -4.59 -7.83
N PHE A 197 11.94 -5.57 -7.19
CA PHE A 197 12.46 -6.93 -7.01
C PHE A 197 11.39 -7.95 -7.35
N GLU A 198 11.71 -8.96 -8.15
CA GLU A 198 10.75 -9.99 -8.54
C GLU A 198 10.52 -10.98 -7.39
N LEU A 199 9.25 -11.33 -7.15
CA LEU A 199 8.91 -12.40 -6.22
C LEU A 199 9.12 -13.76 -6.90
N PRO A 200 9.54 -14.80 -6.13
CA PRO A 200 9.66 -16.17 -6.61
C PRO A 200 8.39 -16.66 -7.29
N ASN A 201 8.56 -17.62 -8.20
CA ASN A 201 7.46 -18.30 -8.88
C ASN A 201 6.50 -17.34 -9.61
N LYS A 202 7.00 -16.18 -10.07
CA LYS A 202 6.23 -15.14 -10.76
C LYS A 202 5.01 -14.68 -9.96
N LYS A 203 5.11 -14.68 -8.62
CA LYS A 203 4.01 -14.28 -7.73
C LYS A 203 3.81 -12.77 -7.66
N GLY A 204 4.72 -11.97 -8.22
CA GLY A 204 4.58 -10.52 -8.28
C GLY A 204 5.91 -9.80 -8.30
N ARG A 205 5.88 -8.52 -7.94
CA ARG A 205 7.05 -7.67 -7.75
C ARG A 205 6.88 -6.83 -6.49
N LEU A 206 7.96 -6.71 -5.72
CA LEU A 206 8.10 -5.73 -4.66
C LEU A 206 8.65 -4.45 -5.27
N HIS A 207 7.98 -3.34 -5.02
CA HIS A 207 8.34 -1.99 -5.47
C HIS A 207 8.71 -1.18 -4.24
N VAL A 208 9.83 -0.47 -4.30
CA VAL A 208 10.26 0.44 -3.24
C VAL A 208 10.36 1.82 -3.82
N LYS A 209 9.83 2.80 -3.11
CA LYS A 209 9.93 4.21 -3.44
C LYS A 209 10.32 4.99 -2.19
N LEU A 210 11.29 5.87 -2.36
CA LEU A 210 11.69 6.87 -1.39
C LEU A 210 11.37 8.25 -1.98
N ASP A 211 10.59 9.04 -1.27
CA ASP A 211 10.38 10.45 -1.56
C ASP A 211 10.85 11.32 -0.40
N PHE A 212 11.26 12.55 -0.69
CA PHE A 212 11.47 13.59 0.31
C PHE A 212 10.29 14.55 0.34
N ALA A 213 9.78 14.86 1.53
CA ALA A 213 8.64 15.76 1.71
C ALA A 213 8.71 16.52 3.05
N ASN A 214 7.89 17.57 3.18
CA ASN A 214 7.63 18.22 4.46
C ASN A 214 6.28 17.77 5.01
N ARG A 215 6.24 17.38 6.28
CA ARG A 215 5.02 16.97 6.98
C ARG A 215 4.05 18.15 7.04
N LYS A 216 2.79 17.94 6.66
CA LYS A 216 1.80 19.03 6.55
C LYS A 216 1.46 19.70 7.89
N THR A 217 1.60 18.99 9.01
CA THR A 217 1.17 19.47 10.33
C THR A 217 2.14 20.46 10.96
N ASP A 218 3.45 20.31 10.73
CA ASP A 218 4.50 21.09 11.39
C ASP A 218 5.66 21.48 10.46
N ASN A 219 5.54 21.18 9.16
CA ASN A 219 6.55 21.43 8.14
C ASN A 219 7.90 20.74 8.41
N GLN A 220 7.93 19.70 9.23
CA GLN A 220 9.15 18.93 9.49
C GLN A 220 9.54 18.12 8.23
N PRO A 221 10.80 18.20 7.77
CA PRO A 221 11.30 17.34 6.70
C PRO A 221 11.22 15.86 7.08
N LEU A 222 10.82 15.01 6.14
CA LEU A 222 10.78 13.56 6.30
C LEU A 222 11.10 12.82 5.00
N PHE A 223 11.62 11.61 5.14
CA PHE A 223 11.63 10.64 4.06
C PHE A 223 10.36 9.78 4.14
N ILE A 224 9.69 9.60 2.99
CA ILE A 224 8.56 8.68 2.83
C ILE A 224 9.11 7.43 2.13
N LEU A 225 9.18 6.31 2.87
CA LEU A 225 9.55 5.01 2.32
C LEU A 225 8.30 4.17 2.12
N GLU A 226 7.87 4.06 0.86
CA GLU A 226 6.78 3.21 0.42
C GLU A 226 7.33 1.87 -0.08
N ILE A 227 6.82 0.77 0.47
CA ILE A 227 7.12 -0.59 0.00
C ILE A 227 5.80 -1.25 -0.38
N THR A 228 5.66 -1.53 -1.67
CA THR A 228 4.43 -2.03 -2.29
C THR A 228 4.70 -3.34 -3.00
N VAL A 229 4.04 -4.43 -2.60
CA VAL A 229 4.07 -5.70 -3.33
C VAL A 229 2.81 -5.82 -4.18
N ARG A 230 2.98 -6.17 -5.45
CA ARG A 230 1.88 -6.31 -6.43
C ARG A 230 1.97 -7.63 -7.18
N GLY A 231 0.86 -8.36 -7.30
CA GLY A 231 0.82 -9.65 -7.99
C GLY A 231 -0.30 -10.57 -7.49
N LEU A 232 -0.32 -11.82 -7.96
CA LEU A 232 -1.23 -12.87 -7.47
C LEU A 232 -0.75 -14.27 -7.94
N GLY A 233 -0.10 -14.35 -9.11
CA GLY A 233 0.39 -15.59 -9.74
C GLY A 233 -0.53 -16.02 -10.88
N GLU A 234 -0.79 -17.33 -11.03
CA GLU A 234 -1.80 -17.87 -11.97
C GLU A 234 -3.06 -18.37 -11.26
N ASP A 235 -2.91 -18.98 -10.09
CA ASP A 235 -4.02 -19.38 -9.24
C ASP A 235 -4.82 -18.15 -8.76
N ARG A 236 -6.14 -18.24 -8.86
CA ARG A 236 -7.14 -17.21 -8.52
C ARG A 236 -8.13 -17.66 -7.46
N SER A 237 -7.88 -18.81 -6.83
CA SER A 237 -8.67 -19.29 -5.71
C SER A 237 -8.59 -18.33 -4.52
N GLU A 238 -9.58 -18.43 -3.63
CA GLU A 238 -9.64 -17.61 -2.42
C GLU A 238 -8.45 -17.87 -1.50
N ASP A 239 -8.05 -19.13 -1.33
CA ASP A 239 -6.87 -19.51 -0.57
C ASP A 239 -5.60 -18.91 -1.17
N ALA A 240 -5.44 -18.94 -2.50
CA ALA A 240 -4.29 -18.36 -3.17
C ALA A 240 -4.16 -16.84 -3.00
N ILE A 241 -5.29 -16.11 -2.88
CA ILE A 241 -5.29 -14.67 -2.59
C ILE A 241 -4.73 -14.43 -1.19
N TRP A 242 -5.19 -15.18 -0.20
CA TRP A 242 -4.78 -14.98 1.18
C TRP A 242 -3.34 -15.43 1.43
N ASP A 243 -2.94 -16.57 0.87
CA ASP A 243 -1.54 -17.02 0.84
C ASP A 243 -0.62 -15.98 0.17
N TRP A 244 -1.11 -15.31 -0.87
CA TRP A 244 -0.36 -14.25 -1.54
C TRP A 244 -0.16 -13.03 -0.63
N PHE A 245 -1.16 -12.64 0.15
CA PHE A 245 -1.03 -11.54 1.11
C PHE A 245 -0.03 -11.86 2.23
N ASP A 246 0.00 -13.10 2.70
CA ASP A 246 0.97 -13.54 3.71
C ASP A 246 2.40 -13.53 3.13
N LEU A 247 2.57 -14.00 1.89
CA LEU A 247 3.85 -13.89 1.16
C LEU A 247 4.26 -12.42 0.98
N ALA A 248 3.35 -11.56 0.55
CA ALA A 248 3.61 -10.14 0.36
C ALA A 248 4.06 -9.49 1.68
N HIS A 249 3.41 -9.81 2.80
CA HIS A 249 3.81 -9.31 4.11
C HIS A 249 5.23 -9.73 4.48
N VAL A 250 5.57 -11.02 4.32
CA VAL A 250 6.94 -11.52 4.56
C VAL A 250 7.96 -10.76 3.72
N TRP A 251 7.67 -10.52 2.44
CA TRP A 251 8.54 -9.79 1.53
C TRP A 251 8.73 -8.34 1.93
N ILE A 252 7.67 -7.65 2.35
CA ILE A 252 7.75 -6.26 2.80
C ILE A 252 8.58 -6.16 4.08
N VAL A 253 8.32 -7.00 5.08
CA VAL A 253 9.04 -6.91 6.37
C VAL A 253 10.52 -7.26 6.20
N LYS A 254 10.84 -8.30 5.43
CA LYS A 254 12.23 -8.66 5.13
C LYS A 254 12.91 -7.61 4.26
N GLY A 255 12.23 -7.13 3.23
CA GLY A 255 12.75 -6.08 2.36
C GLY A 255 13.02 -4.78 3.11
N PHE A 256 12.12 -4.37 4.01
CA PHE A 256 12.34 -3.22 4.89
C PHE A 256 13.59 -3.42 5.76
N ALA A 257 13.72 -4.58 6.39
CA ALA A 257 14.86 -4.89 7.26
C ALA A 257 16.21 -5.01 6.50
N ASP A 258 16.18 -5.44 5.25
CA ASP A 258 17.34 -5.56 4.37
C ASP A 258 17.81 -4.19 3.86
N LEU A 259 16.86 -3.38 3.38
CA LEU A 259 17.13 -2.08 2.79
C LEU A 259 17.52 -1.04 3.83
N THR A 260 16.99 -1.10 5.05
CA THR A 260 17.19 -0.05 6.06
C THR A 260 18.39 -0.29 6.96
N ASN A 261 18.97 0.79 7.50
CA ASN A 261 20.15 0.71 8.36
C ASN A 261 19.87 0.01 9.69
N LEU A 262 20.72 -0.97 10.05
CA LEU A 262 20.55 -1.77 11.27
C LEU A 262 20.63 -0.94 12.56
N ASN A 263 21.47 0.10 12.61
CA ASN A 263 21.59 0.96 13.78
C ASN A 263 20.29 1.76 13.97
N THR A 264 19.74 2.32 12.90
CA THR A 264 18.44 3.02 12.93
C THR A 264 17.33 2.07 13.36
N GLN A 265 17.29 0.86 12.79
CA GLN A 265 16.33 -0.17 13.18
C GLN A 265 16.37 -0.49 14.68
N LYS A 266 17.57 -0.63 15.27
CA LYS A 266 17.72 -1.00 16.68
C LYS A 266 17.52 0.17 17.64
N MET A 267 18.14 1.31 17.34
CA MET A 267 18.23 2.45 18.26
C MET A 267 16.99 3.36 18.23
N ILE A 268 16.32 3.43 17.08
CA ILE A 268 15.21 4.37 16.86
C ILE A 268 13.89 3.60 16.77
N TRP A 269 13.83 2.58 15.90
CA TRP A 269 12.61 1.80 15.70
C TRP A 269 12.44 0.62 16.68
N GLU A 270 13.42 0.43 17.56
CA GLU A 270 13.41 -0.58 18.62
C GLU A 270 13.11 -1.98 18.07
N ARG A 271 13.91 -2.42 17.08
CA ARG A 271 13.87 -3.78 16.55
C ARG A 271 14.20 -4.78 17.67
N ASP A 272 13.37 -5.81 17.81
CA ASP A 272 13.62 -6.92 18.76
C ASP A 272 14.94 -7.64 18.38
N VAL A 273 15.63 -8.16 19.41
CA VAL A 273 16.99 -8.75 19.31
C VAL A 273 16.99 -10.07 18.57
#